data_AF-A0A954WU22-F1
#
_entry.id   AF-A0A954WU22-F1
#
_cell.length_a   1.000
_cell.length_b   1.000
_cell.length_c   1.000
_cell.angle_alpha   90.00
_cell.angle_beta   90.00
_cell.angle_gamma   90.00
#
_symmetry.space_group_name_H-M   'P 1'
#
loop_
_entity.id
_entity.type
_entity.pdbx_description
1 polymer ?
#
loop_
_entity_poly.entity_id
_entity_poly.type
_entity_poly.pdbx_seq_one_letter_code
_entity_poly.pdbx_strand_id
1 'polypeptide(L)'
;AGNLNILIYGIDSESLMIQIPQIAVSTGSACSAENHEPSHVLLATGRSEDEARSSLRFGVGRFNTMQEIEIAVSQISQAVTKLRRLA
;
A
#
# COMPACT_ATOMS: atom_id res chain seq x y z
N ALA A 1 -8.03 0.96 -16.56
CA ALA A 1 -7.79 0.39 -15.22
C ALA A 1 -7.69 1.55 -14.25
N GLY A 2 -8.35 1.50 -13.10
CA GLY A 2 -8.26 2.51 -12.07
C GLY A 2 -6.96 2.33 -11.27
N ASN A 3 -6.36 3.45 -10.88
CA ASN A 3 -5.20 3.48 -10.00
C ASN A 3 -5.59 4.20 -8.72
N LEU A 4 -5.35 3.57 -7.57
CA LEU A 4 -5.55 4.17 -6.26
C LEU A 4 -4.25 4.04 -5.48
N ASN A 5 -3.61 5.17 -5.19
CA ASN A 5 -2.46 5.23 -4.30
C ASN A 5 -2.92 5.83 -2.96
N ILE A 6 -2.59 5.15 -1.85
CA ILE A 6 -2.98 5.55 -0.51
C ILE A 6 -1.74 5.60 0.37
N LEU A 7 -1.55 6.74 1.03
CA LEU A 7 -0.58 6.92 2.11
C LEU A 7 -1.20 6.48 3.44
N ILE A 8 -0.54 5.55 4.13
CA ILE A 8 -0.92 5.09 5.46
C ILE A 8 0.15 5.57 6.45
N TYR A 9 -0.02 6.80 6.95
CA TYR A 9 0.94 7.43 7.85
C TYR A 9 1.35 6.54 9.02
N GLY A 10 2.68 6.49 9.24
CA GLY A 10 3.32 5.79 10.36
C GLY A 10 3.38 4.27 10.21
N ILE A 11 3.07 3.74 9.01
CA ILE A 11 3.08 2.31 8.74
C ILE A 11 3.94 2.03 7.53
N ASP A 12 5.00 1.25 7.75
CA ASP A 12 5.82 0.69 6.70
C ASP A 12 4.97 -0.23 5.79
N SER A 13 5.02 0.03 4.48
CA SER A 13 4.16 -0.65 3.53
C SER A 13 4.50 -2.12 3.34
N GLU A 14 5.76 -2.52 3.49
CA GLU A 14 6.18 -3.93 3.45
C GLU A 14 5.63 -4.72 4.63
N SER A 15 5.71 -4.14 5.82
CA SER A 15 5.10 -4.69 7.04
C SER A 15 3.59 -4.88 6.88
N LEU A 16 2.92 -3.93 6.24
CA LEU A 16 1.50 -4.06 5.92
C LEU A 16 1.23 -5.17 4.90
N MET A 17 2.00 -5.25 3.81
CA MET A 17 1.85 -6.32 2.79
C MET A 17 1.94 -7.73 3.40
N ILE A 18 2.86 -7.94 4.35
CA ILE A 18 3.00 -9.21 5.07
C ILE A 18 1.72 -9.58 5.85
N GLN A 19 0.97 -8.59 6.35
CA GLN A 19 -0.28 -8.84 7.08
C GLN A 19 -1.50 -9.07 6.17
N ILE A 20 -1.42 -8.76 4.87
CA ILE A 20 -2.53 -8.90 3.91
C ILE A 20 -2.17 -9.78 2.69
N PRO A 21 -1.69 -11.02 2.89
CA PRO A 21 -1.14 -11.85 1.81
C PRO A 21 -2.14 -12.21 0.69
N GLN A 22 -3.44 -12.06 0.95
CA GLN A 22 -4.50 -12.38 0.00
C GLN A 22 -4.87 -11.21 -0.93
N ILE A 23 -4.26 -10.03 -0.73
CA ILE A 23 -4.53 -8.82 -1.52
C ILE A 23 -3.30 -8.48 -2.34
N ALA A 24 -3.43 -8.54 -3.66
CA ALA A 24 -2.37 -8.11 -4.57
C ALA A 24 -2.24 -6.58 -4.56
N VAL A 25 -1.10 -6.08 -4.08
CA VAL A 25 -0.77 -4.65 -4.00
C VAL A 25 0.65 -4.41 -4.48
N SER A 26 1.01 -3.15 -4.69
CA SER A 26 2.37 -2.76 -5.04
C SER A 26 2.86 -1.63 -4.15
N THR A 27 4.12 -1.72 -3.71
CA THR A 27 4.87 -0.64 -3.07
C THR A 27 5.84 -0.03 -4.08
N GLY A 28 6.09 1.28 -3.98
CA GLY A 28 7.07 1.94 -4.84
C GLY A 28 6.72 2.04 -6.33
N SER A 29 7.73 2.33 -7.15
CA SER A 29 7.63 2.38 -8.62
C SER A 29 7.75 0.98 -9.25
N ALA A 30 6.79 0.09 -8.98
CA ALA A 30 6.46 -1.14 -9.72
C ALA A 30 7.57 -2.18 -10.11
N CYS A 31 8.87 -1.91 -9.97
CA CYS A 31 9.98 -2.68 -10.55
C CYS A 31 11.24 -2.80 -9.67
N SER A 32 11.27 -2.29 -8.44
CA SER A 32 12.49 -2.27 -7.63
C SER A 32 12.60 -3.53 -6.77
N ALA A 33 12.92 -4.68 -7.37
CA ALA A 33 13.13 -5.93 -6.63
C ALA A 33 14.49 -5.99 -5.88
N GLU A 34 15.43 -5.09 -6.18
CA GLU A 34 16.79 -5.13 -5.61
C GLU A 34 17.19 -3.91 -4.77
N ASN A 35 16.51 -2.77 -4.91
CA ASN A 35 16.82 -1.56 -4.14
C ASN A 35 15.56 -1.06 -3.42
N HIS A 36 15.63 -1.02 -2.09
CA HIS A 36 14.58 -0.53 -1.17
C HIS A 36 14.44 1.00 -1.25
N GLU A 37 14.37 1.56 -2.45
CA GLU A 37 14.31 2.99 -2.68
C GLU A 37 12.85 3.46 -2.71
N PRO A 38 12.54 4.63 -2.09
CA PRO A 38 11.20 5.19 -2.12
C PRO A 38 10.78 5.52 -3.57
N SER A 39 9.48 5.60 -3.81
CA SER A 39 8.97 5.92 -5.14
C SER A 39 9.46 7.30 -5.60
N HIS A 40 10.32 7.35 -6.62
CA HIS A 40 10.80 8.60 -7.21
C HIS A 40 9.64 9.50 -7.69
N VAL A 41 8.50 8.92 -8.08
CA VAL A 41 7.29 9.67 -8.44
C VAL A 41 6.68 10.36 -7.22
N LEU A 42 6.56 9.66 -6.08
CA LEU A 42 6.02 10.25 -4.86
C LEU A 42 6.95 11.34 -4.29
N LEU A 43 8.27 11.15 -4.39
CA LEU A 43 9.24 12.18 -4.04
C LEU A 43 9.07 13.42 -4.92
N ALA A 44 8.91 13.22 -6.24
CA ALA A 44 8.70 14.32 -7.19
C ALA A 44 7.37 15.07 -6.97
N THR A 45 6.35 14.42 -6.38
CA THR A 45 5.10 15.10 -5.96
C THR A 45 5.20 15.77 -4.58
N GLY A 46 6.39 15.82 -3.99
CA GLY A 46 6.66 16.48 -2.72
C GLY A 46 6.30 15.66 -1.49
N ARG A 47 6.19 14.33 -1.60
CA ARG A 47 6.14 13.46 -0.43
C ARG A 47 7.53 13.27 0.15
N SER A 48 7.63 13.08 1.46
CA SER A 48 8.88 12.66 2.09
C SER A 48 9.21 11.20 1.76
N GLU A 49 10.43 10.77 2.03
CA GLU A 49 10.81 9.35 1.90
C GLU A 49 9.95 8.44 2.79
N ASP A 50 9.67 8.85 4.02
CA ASP A 50 8.82 8.10 4.95
C ASP A 50 7.39 7.96 4.43
N GLU A 51 6.83 9.04 3.87
CA GLU A 51 5.51 9.01 3.24
C GLU A 51 5.53 8.09 2.01
N ALA A 52 6.58 8.17 1.18
CA ALA A 52 6.72 7.31 0.02
C ALA A 52 6.83 5.83 0.39
N ARG A 53 7.53 5.50 1.49
CA ARG A 53 7.64 4.14 2.06
C ARG A 53 6.36 3.66 2.74
N SER A 54 5.52 4.60 3.18
CA SER A 54 4.23 4.33 3.81
C SER A 54 3.06 4.30 2.80
N SER A 55 3.36 4.29 1.50
CA SER A 55 2.35 4.35 0.43
C SER A 55 2.14 3.01 -0.27
N LEU A 56 0.87 2.66 -0.50
CA LEU A 56 0.46 1.46 -1.24
C LEU A 56 -0.36 1.82 -2.48
N ARG A 57 -0.10 1.11 -3.57
CA ARG A 57 -0.81 1.28 -4.84
C ARG A 57 -1.65 0.05 -5.17
N PHE A 58 -2.94 0.30 -5.38
CA PHE A 58 -3.96 -0.66 -5.76
C PHE A 58 -4.35 -0.46 -7.22
N GLY A 59 -4.39 -1.57 -7.96
CA GLY A 59 -5.07 -1.63 -9.26
C GLY A 59 -6.52 -2.06 -9.04
N VAL A 60 -7.46 -1.16 -9.26
CA VAL A 60 -8.90 -1.45 -9.14
C VAL A 60 -9.55 -1.26 -10.51
N GLY A 61 -10.33 -2.22 -10.99
CA GLY A 61 -10.85 -2.19 -12.35
C GLY A 61 -12.11 -2.99 -12.58
N ARG A 62 -12.46 -3.14 -13.86
CA ARG A 62 -13.74 -3.72 -14.34
C ARG A 62 -14.04 -5.14 -13.83
N PHE A 63 -13.03 -5.86 -13.36
CA PHE A 63 -13.14 -7.25 -12.91
C PHE A 63 -13.23 -7.38 -11.41
N ASN A 64 -13.05 -6.28 -10.67
CA ASN A 64 -13.23 -6.31 -9.23
C ASN A 64 -14.72 -6.26 -8.88
N THR A 65 -15.11 -7.01 -7.85
CA THR A 65 -16.46 -6.98 -7.30
C THR A 65 -16.54 -6.10 -6.06
N MET A 66 -17.72 -5.62 -5.70
CA MET A 66 -17.89 -4.84 -4.46
C MET A 66 -17.50 -5.65 -3.22
N GLN A 67 -17.80 -6.96 -3.24
CA GLN A 67 -17.45 -7.89 -2.18
C GLN A 67 -15.93 -8.02 -2.00
N GLU A 68 -15.17 -8.10 -3.08
CA GLU A 68 -13.70 -8.08 -3.02
C GLU A 68 -13.16 -6.78 -2.41
N ILE A 69 -13.78 -5.64 -2.75
CA ILE A 69 -13.41 -4.34 -2.18
C ILE A 69 -13.69 -4.30 -0.68
N GLU A 70 -14.86 -4.76 -0.24
CA GLU A 70 -15.22 -4.83 1.19
C GLU A 70 -14.27 -5.75 1.98
N ILE A 71 -13.93 -6.91 1.42
CA ILE A 71 -12.94 -7.83 2.00
C ILE A 71 -11.58 -7.14 2.13
N ALA A 72 -11.13 -6.45 1.07
CA ALA A 72 -9.86 -5.74 1.07
C ALA A 72 -9.82 -4.65 2.14
N VAL A 73 -10.86 -3.80 2.21
CA VAL A 73 -10.98 -2.74 3.22
C VAL A 73 -10.95 -3.30 4.63
N SER A 74 -11.69 -4.39 4.89
CA SER A 74 -11.73 -5.02 6.21
C SER A 74 -10.35 -5.55 6.63
N GLN A 75 -9.69 -6.31 5.75
CA GLN A 75 -8.36 -6.88 6.04
C GLN A 75 -7.29 -5.79 6.23
N ILE A 76 -7.26 -4.78 5.35
CA ILE A 76 -6.32 -3.66 5.46
C ILE A 76 -6.54 -2.89 6.77
N SER A 77 -7.79 -2.58 7.12
CA SER A 77 -8.11 -1.84 8.34
C SER A 77 -7.70 -2.59 9.60
N GLN A 78 -7.91 -3.91 9.65
CA GLN A 78 -7.48 -4.76 10.76
C GLN A 78 -5.95 -4.81 10.86
N ALA A 79 -5.26 -4.99 9.74
CA ALA A 79 -3.81 -5.02 9.69
C ALA A 79 -3.18 -3.69 10.14
N VAL A 80 -3.68 -2.55 9.64
CA VAL A 80 -3.23 -1.21 10.05
C VAL A 80 -3.46 -1.00 11.55
N THR A 81 -4.64 -1.38 12.06
CA THR A 81 -4.95 -1.26 13.49
C THR A 81 -3.99 -2.10 14.35
N LYS A 82 -3.66 -3.31 13.91
CA LYS A 82 -2.72 -4.19 14.59
C LYS A 82 -1.31 -3.60 14.60
N LEU A 83 -0.80 -3.16 13.45
CA LEU A 83 0.54 -2.59 13.34
C LEU A 83 0.70 -1.30 14.16
N ARG A 84 -0.33 -0.45 14.19
CA ARG A 84 -0.34 0.76 15.03
C ARG A 84 -0.30 0.50 16.54
N ARG A 85 -0.65 -0.71 17.00
CA ARG A 85 -0.55 -1.08 18.43
C ARG A 85 0.81 -1.64 18.81
N LEU A 86 1.63 -2.00 17.82
CA LEU A 86 2.96 -2.58 17.99
C LEU A 86 4.07 -1.53 17.88
N ALA A 87 3.76 -0.39 17.25
CA ALA A 87 4.59 0.82 17.23
C ALA A 87 4.39 1.63 18.52
#